data_AF-A0A3B0Q1A3-F1
#
_entry.id   AF-A0A3B0Q1A3-F1
#
_cell.length_a   1.000
_cell.length_b   1.000
_cell.length_c   1.000
_cell.angle_alpha   90.00
_cell.angle_beta   90.00
_cell.angle_gamma   90.00
#
_symmetry.space_group_name_H-M   'P 1'
#
loop_
_entity.id
_entity.type
_entity.pdbx_description
1 polymer ?
#
loop_
_entity_poly.entity_id
_entity_poly.type
_entity_poly.pdbx_seq_one_letter_code
_entity_poly.pdbx_strand_id
1 'polypeptide(L)'
;MSANAINNTSRTYTFYVNAPKSGAYNVSGYTNANEVRDLVFKTAPLPPNPQQTYTLTLSSLPNSGENKVVKFDTATMGNDKTLTLQKGLNRIVVMGGTSFEGNAPNLGNVTFTFKG
;
A
#
# COMPACT_ATOMS: atom_id res chain seq x y z
N MET A 1 18.68 -1.13 -34.79
CA MET A 1 18.13 -1.97 -33.72
C MET A 1 17.64 -1.03 -32.62
N SER A 2 16.34 -0.80 -32.50
CA SER A 2 15.81 0.05 -31.44
C SER A 2 15.75 -0.75 -30.14
N ALA A 3 16.45 -0.30 -29.11
CA ALA A 3 16.21 -0.77 -27.76
C ALA A 3 14.76 -0.40 -27.39
N ASN A 4 13.93 -1.40 -27.08
CA ASN A 4 12.67 -1.18 -26.38
C ASN A 4 13.03 -0.58 -25.03
N ALA A 5 12.78 0.72 -24.85
CA ALA A 5 12.73 1.31 -23.54
C ALA A 5 11.63 0.60 -22.76
N ILE A 6 12.01 -0.26 -21.81
CA ILE A 6 11.10 -0.67 -20.74
C ILE A 6 10.86 0.61 -19.96
N ASN A 7 9.77 1.31 -20.27
CA ASN A 7 9.31 2.46 -19.49
C ASN A 7 8.94 1.92 -18.11
N ASN A 8 9.93 1.87 -17.22
CA ASN A 8 9.83 1.46 -15.83
C ASN A 8 9.07 2.54 -15.05
N THR A 9 7.79 2.74 -15.38
CA THR A 9 6.93 3.66 -14.65
C THR A 9 6.64 3.04 -13.30
N SER A 10 7.28 3.56 -12.25
CA SER A 10 7.03 3.16 -10.87
C SER A 10 5.54 3.22 -10.58
N ARG A 11 4.92 2.06 -10.33
CA ARG A 11 3.49 1.98 -10.02
C ARG A 11 3.22 2.65 -8.68
N THR A 12 2.41 3.71 -8.70
CA THR A 12 1.98 4.44 -7.50
C THR A 12 0.46 4.63 -7.55
N TYR A 13 -0.21 4.41 -6.42
CA TYR A 13 -1.64 4.61 -6.25
C TYR A 13 -1.90 5.69 -5.19
N THR A 14 -2.97 6.45 -5.34
CA THR A 14 -3.44 7.37 -4.29
C THR A 14 -4.86 7.00 -3.90
N PHE A 15 -5.09 6.76 -2.61
CA PHE A 15 -6.40 6.52 -2.03
C PHE A 15 -6.80 7.68 -1.14
N TYR A 16 -8.08 8.00 -1.15
CA TYR A 16 -8.69 8.93 -0.21
C TYR A 16 -9.63 8.14 0.69
N VAL A 17 -9.29 8.05 1.97
CA VAL A 17 -9.96 7.16 2.92
C VAL A 17 -10.55 7.98 4.06
N ASN A 18 -11.86 7.90 4.25
CA ASN A 18 -12.52 8.52 5.38
C ASN A 18 -12.47 7.58 6.59
N ALA A 19 -11.74 7.97 7.64
CA ALA A 19 -11.61 7.19 8.86
C ALA A 19 -12.62 7.69 9.92
N PRO A 20 -13.46 6.83 10.51
CA PRO A 20 -14.47 7.25 11.49
C PRO A 20 -13.88 7.75 12.80
N LYS A 21 -12.66 7.31 13.14
CA LYS A 21 -11.92 7.69 14.35
C LYS A 21 -10.42 7.71 14.09
N SER A 22 -9.68 8.52 14.85
CA SER A 22 -8.22 8.52 14.81
C SER A 22 -7.67 7.25 15.49
N GLY A 23 -6.61 6.67 14.94
CA GLY A 23 -5.90 5.54 15.55
C GLY A 23 -5.34 4.56 14.53
N ALA A 24 -5.00 3.36 15.02
CA ALA A 24 -4.38 2.30 14.24
C ALA A 24 -5.39 1.50 13.41
N TYR A 25 -5.11 1.32 12.11
CA TYR A 25 -5.91 0.52 11.20
C TYR A 25 -5.08 -0.63 10.62
N ASN A 26 -5.61 -1.85 10.67
CA ASN A 26 -5.13 -2.95 9.85
C ASN A 26 -5.48 -2.69 8.39
N VAL A 27 -4.61 -3.13 7.48
CA VAL A 27 -4.79 -2.97 6.03
C VAL A 27 -4.82 -4.35 5.40
N SER A 28 -5.83 -4.62 4.58
CA SER A 28 -5.93 -5.86 3.81
C SER A 28 -6.28 -5.54 2.37
N GLY A 29 -6.04 -6.50 1.48
CA GLY A 29 -6.39 -6.38 0.08
C GLY A 29 -5.77 -7.49 -0.75
N TYR A 30 -5.67 -7.26 -2.05
CA TYR A 30 -5.18 -8.23 -3.01
C TYR A 30 -4.06 -7.64 -3.85
N THR A 31 -3.02 -8.44 -4.08
CA THR A 31 -1.92 -8.11 -4.98
C THR A 31 -1.82 -9.08 -6.14
N ASN A 32 -1.35 -8.59 -7.28
CA ASN A 32 -0.91 -9.42 -8.41
C ASN A 32 0.49 -8.96 -8.86
N ALA A 33 1.42 -9.91 -8.94
CA ALA A 33 2.78 -9.67 -9.42
C ALA A 33 3.46 -10.97 -9.84
N ASN A 34 4.37 -10.89 -10.81
CA ASN A 34 5.17 -12.01 -11.29
C ASN A 34 6.43 -12.26 -10.45
N GLU A 35 6.96 -11.24 -9.75
CA GLU A 35 7.97 -11.47 -8.70
C GLU A 35 7.52 -10.91 -7.35
N VAL A 36 8.29 -11.26 -6.32
CA VAL A 36 8.20 -10.69 -4.98
C VAL A 36 8.32 -9.17 -5.05
N ARG A 37 7.47 -8.47 -4.28
CA ARG A 37 7.44 -7.01 -4.23
C ARG A 37 7.25 -6.53 -2.80
N ASP A 38 7.62 -5.29 -2.57
CA ASP A 38 7.21 -4.56 -1.36
C ASP A 38 5.99 -3.70 -1.68
N LEU A 39 5.23 -3.37 -0.64
CA LEU A 39 4.11 -2.43 -0.71
C LEU A 39 4.20 -1.46 0.48
N VAL A 40 4.31 -0.17 0.18
CA VAL A 40 4.46 0.89 1.17
C VAL A 40 3.22 1.78 1.14
N PHE A 41 2.51 1.87 2.25
CA PHE A 41 1.41 2.82 2.46
C PHE A 41 1.95 4.02 3.24
N LYS A 42 1.71 5.22 2.74
CA LYS A 42 2.15 6.47 3.37
C LYS A 42 1.01 7.47 3.42
N THR A 43 0.63 7.94 4.59
CA THR A 43 -0.27 9.10 4.68
C THR A 43 0.47 10.35 4.21
N ALA A 44 -0.22 11.21 3.47
CA ALA A 44 0.34 12.44 2.92
C ALA A 44 -0.56 13.64 3.26
N PRO A 45 0.00 14.84 3.50
CA PRO A 45 -0.77 16.03 3.86
C PRO A 45 -1.92 16.33 2.89
N LEU A 46 -3.07 16.76 3.42
CA LEU A 46 -4.24 17.20 2.66
C LEU A 46 -4.50 18.68 2.95
N PRO A 47 -4.17 19.62 2.05
CA PRO A 47 -4.53 21.02 2.26
C PRO A 47 -6.04 21.18 2.54
N PRO A 48 -6.46 22.06 3.47
CA PRO A 48 -5.64 23.00 4.25
C PRO A 48 -5.03 22.42 5.54
N ASN A 49 -5.39 21.20 5.93
CA ASN A 49 -5.04 20.64 7.23
C ASN A 49 -3.77 19.78 7.14
N PRO A 50 -2.69 20.12 7.88
CA PRO A 50 -1.50 19.29 7.89
C PRO A 50 -1.80 17.94 8.53
N GLN A 51 -1.95 16.91 7.69
CA GLN A 51 -2.04 15.52 8.14
C GLN A 51 -0.65 15.02 8.50
N GLN A 52 -0.50 14.40 9.68
CA GLN A 52 0.77 13.76 10.05
C GLN A 52 1.07 12.61 9.08
N THR A 53 2.35 12.47 8.72
CA THR A 53 2.83 11.39 7.86
C THR A 53 3.10 10.15 8.72
N TYR A 54 2.47 9.05 8.37
CA TYR A 54 2.68 7.72 8.92
C TYR A 54 2.96 6.77 7.76
N THR A 55 3.83 5.79 8.00
CA THR A 55 4.25 4.83 6.98
C THR A 55 4.03 3.42 7.50
N LEU A 56 3.48 2.56 6.64
CA LEU A 56 3.39 1.12 6.82
C LEU A 56 4.08 0.45 5.64
N THR A 57 5.09 -0.38 5.93
CA THR A 57 5.82 -1.16 4.92
C THR A 57 5.50 -2.64 5.05
N LEU A 58 5.01 -3.22 3.96
CA LEU A 58 4.84 -4.65 3.78
C LEU A 58 5.96 -5.13 2.86
N SER A 59 6.94 -5.80 3.43
CA SER A 59 8.09 -6.32 2.69
C SER A 59 7.83 -7.74 2.19
N SER A 60 8.45 -8.09 1.07
CA SER A 60 8.50 -9.47 0.56
C SER A 60 7.12 -10.10 0.36
N LEU A 61 6.15 -9.33 -0.17
CA LEU A 61 4.86 -9.90 -0.56
C LEU A 61 5.10 -10.93 -1.67
N PRO A 62 4.55 -12.15 -1.54
CA PRO A 62 4.81 -13.23 -2.48
C PRO A 62 4.28 -12.87 -3.86
N ASN A 63 4.91 -13.45 -4.88
CA ASN A 63 4.34 -13.40 -6.23
C ASN A 63 3.03 -14.20 -6.28
N SER A 64 2.16 -13.79 -7.19
CA SER A 64 0.91 -14.51 -7.48
C SER A 64 1.05 -15.41 -8.70
N GLY A 65 2.02 -15.11 -9.57
CA GLY A 65 2.05 -15.60 -10.95
C GLY A 65 1.00 -14.91 -11.82
N GLU A 66 0.96 -15.32 -13.09
CA GLU A 66 0.09 -14.74 -14.10
C GLU A 66 -1.39 -15.02 -13.80
N ASN A 67 -2.25 -14.01 -13.96
CA ASN A 67 -3.71 -14.08 -13.78
C ASN A 67 -4.21 -14.56 -12.41
N LYS A 68 -3.39 -14.49 -11.36
CA LYS A 68 -3.77 -14.82 -9.97
C LYS A 68 -3.63 -13.61 -9.07
N VAL A 69 -4.39 -13.58 -7.98
CA VAL A 69 -4.21 -12.59 -6.91
C VAL A 69 -3.86 -13.30 -5.60
N VAL A 70 -3.05 -12.65 -4.77
CA VAL A 70 -2.75 -13.09 -3.41
C VAL A 70 -3.37 -12.09 -2.44
N LYS A 71 -4.06 -12.60 -1.41
CA LYS A 71 -4.56 -11.77 -0.32
C LYS A 71 -3.41 -11.41 0.62
N PHE A 72 -3.32 -10.15 1.01
CA PHE A 72 -2.55 -9.73 2.19
C PHE A 72 -3.50 -9.22 3.26
N ASP A 73 -3.13 -9.42 4.52
CA ASP A 73 -3.89 -8.95 5.67
C ASP A 73 -2.93 -8.69 6.83
N THR A 74 -2.75 -7.42 7.19
CA THR A 74 -1.78 -7.08 8.22
C THR A 74 -2.18 -7.56 9.61
N ALA A 75 -3.46 -7.85 9.84
CA ALA A 75 -3.92 -8.43 11.11
C ALA A 75 -3.33 -9.83 11.35
N THR A 76 -3.00 -10.57 10.28
CA THR A 76 -2.46 -11.95 10.36
C THR A 76 -0.97 -12.04 10.08
N MET A 77 -0.34 -10.99 9.57
CA MET A 77 1.08 -10.98 9.17
C MET A 77 2.08 -10.82 10.33
N GLY A 78 1.59 -10.73 11.58
CA GLY A 78 2.42 -10.57 12.78
C GLY A 78 2.97 -9.14 12.96
N ASN A 79 3.23 -8.77 14.22
CA ASN A 79 3.75 -7.47 14.66
C ASN A 79 2.92 -6.25 14.23
N ASP A 80 1.70 -6.08 14.76
CA ASP A 80 0.96 -4.80 14.80
C ASP A 80 1.13 -3.87 13.58
N LYS A 81 1.13 -4.47 12.38
CA LYS A 81 1.38 -3.81 11.11
C LYS A 81 0.17 -2.96 10.76
N THR A 82 0.08 -1.81 11.38
CA THR A 82 -1.05 -0.89 11.27
C THR A 82 -0.60 0.41 10.63
N LEU A 83 -1.52 1.06 9.93
CA LEU A 83 -1.37 2.43 9.47
C LEU A 83 -2.20 3.33 10.38
N THR A 84 -1.57 4.34 10.97
CA THR A 84 -2.31 5.34 11.75
C THR A 84 -3.06 6.27 10.79
N LEU A 85 -4.36 6.39 10.99
CA LEU A 85 -5.22 7.34 10.29
C LEU A 85 -5.77 8.36 11.28
N GLN A 86 -6.02 9.58 10.81
CA GLN A 86 -6.72 10.62 11.56
C GLN A 86 -8.21 10.57 11.25
N LYS A 87 -9.08 10.91 12.20
CA LYS A 87 -10.53 11.03 11.96
C LYS A 87 -10.79 11.96 10.77
N GLY A 88 -11.67 11.54 9.86
CA GLY A 88 -11.99 12.27 8.63
C GLY A 88 -11.22 11.76 7.42
N LEU A 89 -11.07 12.61 6.41
CA LEU A 89 -10.43 12.26 5.14
C LEU A 89 -8.90 12.16 5.29
N ASN A 90 -8.34 11.05 4.83
CA ASN A 90 -6.90 10.80 4.79
C ASN A 90 -6.48 10.59 3.34
N ARG A 91 -5.37 11.21 2.90
CA ARG A 91 -4.73 10.87 1.62
C ARG A 91 -3.63 9.85 1.88
N ILE A 92 -3.69 8.72 1.17
CA ILE A 92 -2.76 7.61 1.31
C ILE A 92 -2.11 7.37 -0.05
N VAL A 93 -0.80 7.57 -0.12
CA VAL A 93 0.00 7.23 -1.30
C VAL A 93 0.57 5.83 -1.09
N VAL A 94 0.38 4.97 -2.08
CA VAL A 94 0.83 3.59 -2.05
C VAL A 94 1.81 3.36 -3.19
N MET A 95 3.00 2.87 -2.85
CA MET A 95 4.13 2.72 -3.79
C MET A 95 4.89 1.42 -3.50
N GLY A 96 5.85 1.07 -4.35
CA GLY A 96 6.79 0.00 -4.05
C GLY A 96 7.82 0.41 -3.00
N GLY A 97 8.50 -0.58 -2.43
CA GLY A 97 9.60 -0.40 -1.48
C GLY A 97 10.97 -0.47 -2.17
N THR A 98 11.87 -1.32 -1.67
CA THR A 98 13.21 -1.50 -2.27
C THR A 98 13.26 -2.69 -3.22
N SER A 99 12.34 -3.65 -3.10
CA SER A 99 12.25 -4.81 -3.98
C SER A 99 11.83 -4.44 -5.41
N PHE A 100 12.40 -5.16 -6.39
CA PHE A 100 12.14 -5.00 -7.84
C PHE A 100 12.12 -3.53 -8.29
N GLU A 101 13.24 -2.83 -8.06
CA GLU A 101 13.43 -1.46 -8.55
C GLU A 101 12.37 -0.47 -8.03
N GLY A 102 11.73 -0.78 -6.89
CA GLY A 102 10.73 0.09 -6.26
C GLY A 102 9.36 0.11 -6.92
N ASN A 103 9.06 -0.85 -7.79
CA ASN A 103 7.72 -1.00 -8.35
C ASN A 103 6.76 -1.63 -7.34
N ALA A 104 5.61 -1.01 -7.08
CA ALA A 104 4.55 -1.70 -6.33
C ALA A 104 3.91 -2.80 -7.19
N PRO A 105 3.37 -3.89 -6.60
CA PRO A 105 2.53 -4.85 -7.31
C PRO A 105 1.26 -4.19 -7.88
N ASN A 106 0.52 -4.90 -8.73
CA ASN A 106 -0.87 -4.55 -9.00
C ASN A 106 -1.65 -4.69 -7.69
N LEU A 107 -2.54 -3.75 -7.38
CA LEU A 107 -3.23 -3.68 -6.09
C LEU A 107 -4.75 -3.52 -6.30
N GLY A 108 -5.54 -4.27 -5.54
CA GLY A 108 -7.00 -4.24 -5.63
C GLY A 108 -7.70 -4.48 -4.29
N ASN A 109 -8.92 -3.92 -4.17
CA ASN A 109 -9.84 -4.09 -3.05
C ASN A 109 -9.17 -3.89 -1.67
N VAL A 110 -8.59 -2.70 -1.47
CA VAL A 110 -7.90 -2.35 -0.22
C VAL A 110 -8.93 -1.97 0.84
N THR A 111 -8.86 -2.60 2.00
CA THR A 111 -9.72 -2.37 3.15
C THR A 111 -8.92 -1.92 4.36
N PHE A 112 -9.40 -0.89 5.06
CA PHE A 112 -8.83 -0.36 6.30
C PHE A 112 -9.77 -0.66 7.47
N THR A 113 -9.31 -1.47 8.43
CA THR A 113 -10.11 -1.90 9.57
C THR A 113 -9.53 -1.35 10.86
N PHE A 114 -10.32 -0.56 11.61
CA PHE A 114 -9.86 0.00 12.89
C PHE A 114 -9.54 -1.13 13.87
N LYS A 115 -8.34 -1.11 14.48
CA LYS A 115 -7.86 -2.20 15.35
C LYS A 115 -8.62 -2.30 16.69
N GLY A 116 -9.23 -1.23 17.17
CA GLY A 116 -10.02 -1.26 18.41
C GLY A 116 -9.15 -1.06 19.63
#